data_AF-A0A373IZ19-F1
#
_entry.id   AF-A0A373IZ19-F1
#
_cell.length_a   1.000
_cell.length_b   1.000
_cell.length_c   1.000
_cell.angle_alpha   90.00
_cell.angle_beta   90.00
_cell.angle_gamma   90.00
#
_symmetry.space_group_name_H-M   'P 1'
#
loop_
_entity.id
_entity.type
_entity.pdbx_description
1 polymer ?
#
loop_
_entity_poly.entity_id
_entity_poly.type
_entity_poly.pdbx_seq_one_letter_code
_entity_poly.pdbx_strand_id
1 'polypeptide(L)' 'MDTNGAGDSFWGGFLYQINQVGKRPEELSLNELDNFARFGNAVASLCVEKKGAIPAMPDLSEVEKRVKRIFDK' A
#
# COMPACT_ATOMS: atom_id res chain seq x y z
N MET A 1 -5.67 -9.30 -15.70
CA MET A 1 -4.96 -9.33 -14.42
C MET A 1 -3.53 -9.74 -14.69
N ASP A 2 -2.58 -8.94 -14.22
CA ASP A 2 -1.16 -9.27 -14.16
C ASP A 2 -0.78 -9.18 -12.67
N THR A 3 -0.41 -10.29 -12.06
CA THR A 3 -0.10 -10.34 -10.61
C THR A 3 1.39 -10.15 -10.34
N ASN A 4 2.20 -9.97 -11.38
CA ASN A 4 3.63 -9.80 -11.23
C ASN A 4 3.91 -8.47 -10.51
N GLY A 5 4.72 -8.53 -9.44
CA GLY A 5 5.05 -7.37 -8.63
C GLY A 5 4.02 -6.97 -7.57
N ALA A 6 2.87 -7.65 -7.44
CA ALA A 6 1.87 -7.28 -6.43
C ALA A 6 2.40 -7.34 -4.97
N GLY A 7 3.29 -8.31 -4.68
CA GLY A 7 3.95 -8.42 -3.38
C GLY A 7 4.97 -7.30 -3.13
N ASP A 8 5.78 -6.97 -4.13
CA ASP A 8 6.74 -5.87 -4.04
C ASP A 8 6.02 -4.53 -3.89
N SER A 9 4.91 -4.35 -4.60
CA SER A 9 4.03 -3.18 -4.51
C SER A 9 3.39 -3.05 -3.12
N PHE A 10 2.93 -4.17 -2.54
CA PHE A 10 2.44 -4.20 -1.16
C PHE A 10 3.53 -3.71 -0.19
N TRP A 11 4.72 -4.32 -0.25
CA TRP A 11 5.82 -3.97 0.65
C TRP A 11 6.31 -2.55 0.43
N GLY A 12 6.35 -2.06 -0.81
CA GLY A 12 6.66 -0.67 -1.13
C GLY A 12 5.67 0.29 -0.45
N GLY A 13 4.37 0.02 -0.53
CA GLY A 13 3.34 0.81 0.16
C GLY A 13 3.43 0.73 1.68
N PHE A 14 3.70 -0.46 2.23
CA PHE A 14 3.83 -0.68 3.66
C PHE A 14 5.05 0.05 4.25
N LEU A 15 6.22 -0.12 3.62
CA LEU A 15 7.47 0.53 4.03
C LEU A 15 7.41 2.04 3.85
N TYR A 16 6.68 2.54 2.84
CA TYR A 16 6.40 3.96 2.70
C TYR A 16 5.71 4.51 3.96
N GLN A 17 4.67 3.84 4.47
CA GLN A 17 3.98 4.28 5.69
C GLN A 17 4.89 4.27 6.93
N ILE A 18 5.74 3.24 7.08
CA ILE A 18 6.75 3.19 8.14
C ILE A 18 7.72 4.37 8.04
N ASN A 19 8.18 4.70 6.83
CA ASN A 19 9.08 5.83 6.65
C ASN A 19 8.41 7.17 6.97
N GLN A 20 7.12 7.32 6.64
CA GLN A 20 6.38 8.57 6.85
C GLN A 20 6.05 8.84 8.33
N VAL A 21 5.83 7.80 9.15
CA VAL A 21 5.47 7.98 10.56
C VAL A 21 6.67 8.37 11.44
N GLY A 22 7.91 8.13 10.96
CA GLY A 22 9.14 8.55 11.63
C GLY A 22 9.39 7.88 12.99
N LYS A 23 8.72 6.75 13.26
CA LYS A 23 8.87 5.96 14.49
C LYS A 23 9.78 4.77 14.24
N ARG A 24 10.44 4.29 15.30
CA ARG A 24 11.12 3.00 15.24
C ARG A 24 10.11 1.85 15.22
N PRO A 25 10.44 0.68 14.64
CA PRO A 25 9.52 -0.45 14.56
C PRO A 25 8.93 -0.88 15.90
N GLU A 26 9.71 -0.82 16.98
CA GLU A 26 9.29 -1.14 18.34
C GLU A 26 8.30 -0.15 18.96
N GLU A 27 8.14 1.04 18.37
CA GLU A 27 7.21 2.09 18.81
C GLU A 27 5.88 2.06 18.05
N LEU A 28 5.74 1.16 17.06
CA LEU A 28 4.54 1.01 16.26
C LEU A 28 3.49 0.18 16.99
N SER A 29 2.29 0.74 17.11
CA SER A 29 1.14 -0.01 17.62
C SER A 29 0.59 -0.96 16.56
N LEU A 30 -0.12 -2.02 17.01
CA LEU A 30 -0.82 -2.92 16.10
C LEU A 30 -1.84 -2.19 15.20
N ASN A 31 -2.49 -1.14 15.71
CA ASN A 31 -3.43 -0.34 14.93
C ASN A 31 -2.73 0.44 13.80
N GLU A 32 -1.53 0.95 14.05
CA GLU A 32 -0.73 1.61 13.00
C GLU A 32 -0.30 0.60 11.94
N LEU A 33 0.17 -0.58 12.35
CA LEU A 33 0.55 -1.65 11.44
C LEU A 33 -0.65 -2.16 10.61
N ASP A 34 -1.85 -2.24 11.20
CA ASP A 34 -3.09 -2.56 10.46
C ASP A 34 -3.36 -1.50 9.39
N ASN A 35 -3.25 -0.21 9.71
CA ASN A 35 -3.40 0.88 8.74
C ASN A 35 -2.35 0.82 7.62
N PHE A 36 -1.11 0.46 7.95
CA PHE A 36 -0.03 0.33 6.96
C PHE A 36 -0.28 -0.86 6.03
N ALA A 37 -0.77 -1.98 6.56
CA ALA A 37 -1.16 -3.15 5.78
C ALA A 37 -2.36 -2.83 4.87
N ARG A 38 -3.35 -2.06 5.34
CA ARG A 38 -4.45 -1.57 4.51
C ARG A 38 -3.98 -0.70 3.36
N PHE A 39 -3.02 0.18 3.61
CA PHE A 39 -2.40 0.98 2.57
C PHE A 39 -1.63 0.12 1.56
N GLY A 40 -0.80 -0.82 2.03
CA GLY A 40 -0.10 -1.78 1.15
C GLY A 40 -1.07 -2.61 0.29
N ASN A 41 -2.18 -3.07 0.86
CA ASN A 41 -3.23 -3.77 0.13
C ASN A 41 -3.89 -2.89 -0.95
N ALA A 42 -4.09 -1.60 -0.66
CA ALA A 42 -4.59 -0.66 -1.65
C ALA A 42 -3.60 -0.51 -2.83
N VAL A 43 -2.29 -0.38 -2.56
CA VAL A 43 -1.25 -0.32 -3.59
C VAL A 43 -1.23 -1.60 -4.44
N ALA A 44 -1.21 -2.77 -3.81
CA ALA A 44 -1.21 -4.06 -4.51
C ALA A 44 -2.47 -4.24 -5.36
N SER A 45 -3.64 -3.85 -4.84
CA SER A 45 -4.90 -3.95 -5.58
C SER A 45 -4.93 -3.09 -6.84
N LEU A 46 -4.26 -1.93 -6.84
CA LEU A 46 -4.10 -1.08 -8.01
C LEU A 46 -3.07 -1.65 -8.98
N CYS A 47 -1.98 -2.22 -8.45
CA CYS A 47 -0.92 -2.82 -9.24
C CYS A 47 -1.43 -3.98 -10.13
N VAL A 48 -2.35 -4.81 -9.63
CA VAL A 48 -2.87 -5.97 -10.41
C VAL A 48 -3.89 -5.60 -11.49
N GLU A 49 -4.38 -4.36 -11.47
CA GLU A 49 -5.30 -3.80 -12.48
C GLU A 49 -4.56 -3.29 -13.72
N LYS A 50 -3.27 -2.97 -13.60
CA LYS A 50 -2.38 -2.51 -14.69
C LYS A 50 -1.42 -3.65 -15.09
N LYS A 51 -0.81 -3.58 -16.28
CA LYS A 51 0.16 -4.59 -16.75
C LYS A 51 1.60 -4.12 -16.47
N GLY A 52 2.44 -5.05 -16.02
CA GLY A 52 3.87 -4.87 -15.77
C GLY A 52 4.18 -4.26 -14.40
N ALA A 53 5.03 -4.92 -13.60
CA ALA A 53 5.32 -4.59 -12.20
C ALA A 53 5.61 -3.09 -11.92
N ILE A 54 6.70 -2.53 -12.48
CA ILE A 54 7.06 -1.12 -12.26
C ILE A 54 6.09 -0.16 -12.95
N PRO A 55 5.71 -0.35 -14.24
CA PRO A 55 4.72 0.52 -14.90
C PRO A 55 3.33 0.49 -14.25
N ALA A 56 3.00 -0.56 -13.51
CA ALA A 56 1.73 -0.71 -12.79
C ALA A 56 1.72 -0.03 -11.42
N MET A 57 2.85 0.51 -10.95
CA MET A 57 2.88 1.20 -9.66
C MET A 57 1.94 2.41 -9.70
N PRO A 58 1.02 2.52 -8.73
CA PRO A 58 0.06 3.60 -8.69
C PRO A 58 0.68 4.90 -8.15
N ASP A 59 0.08 6.02 -8.52
CA ASP A 59 0.37 7.30 -7.88
C ASP A 59 -0.24 7.34 -6.47
N LEU A 60 0.38 8.10 -5.56
CA LEU A 60 -0.11 8.23 -4.18
C LEU A 60 -1.59 8.64 -4.10
N SER A 61 -2.02 9.55 -4.99
CA SER A 61 -3.42 10.00 -5.04
C SER A 61 -4.41 8.90 -5.43
N GLU A 62 -4.00 7.93 -6.25
CA GLU A 62 -4.81 6.76 -6.60
C GLU A 62 -4.97 5.84 -5.37
N VAL A 63 -3.89 5.66 -4.62
CA VAL A 63 -3.86 4.83 -3.41
C VAL A 63 -4.74 5.44 -2.31
N GLU A 64 -4.65 6.75 -2.07
CA GLU A 64 -5.49 7.44 -1.08
C GLU A 64 -6.99 7.31 -1.41
N LYS A 65 -7.36 7.49 -2.69
CA LYS A 65 -8.73 7.27 -3.15
C LYS A 65 -9.17 5.82 -2.94
N ARG A 66 -8.27 4.86 -3.20
CA ARG A 66 -8.52 3.42 -3.02
C ARG A 66 -8.76 3.06 -1.56
N VAL A 67 -7.92 3.55 -0.64
CA VAL A 67 -8.06 3.33 0.81
C VAL A 67 -9.41 3.85 1.30
N LYS A 68 -9.77 5.09 0.97
CA LYS A 68 -11.08 5.67 1.33
C LYS A 68 -12.25 4.82 0.83
N ARG A 69 -12.18 4.36 -0.42
CA ARG A 69 -13.25 3.53 -1.02
C ARG A 69 -13.42 2.16 -0.34
N ILE A 70 -12.32 1.55 0.12
CA ILE A 70 -12.35 0.20 0.71
C ILE A 70 -12.70 0.25 2.19
N PHE A 71 -12.20 1.23 2.92
CA PHE A 71 -12.17 1.19 4.39
C PHE A 71 -13.02 2.25 5.10
N ASP A 72 -13.48 3.31 4.40
CA ASP A 72 -14.38 4.33 4.98
C ASP A 72 -15.87 4.06 4.65
N LYS A 73 -16.24 2.79 4.43
CA LYS A 73 -17.63 2.37 4.24
C LYS A 73 -18.32 2.05 5.55
#